data_AF-A0A6P7G7V8-F1
#
_entry.id   AF-A0A6P7G7V8-F1
#
_cell.length_a   1.000
_cell.length_b   1.000
_cell.length_c   1.000
_cell.angle_alpha   90.00
_cell.angle_beta   90.00
_cell.angle_gamma   90.00
#
_symmetry.space_group_name_H-M   'P 1'
#
loop_
_entity.id
_entity.type
_entity.pdbx_description
1 polymer ?
#
loop_
_entity_poly.entity_id
_entity_poly.type
_entity_poly.pdbx_seq_one_letter_code
_entity_poly.pdbx_strand_id
1 'polypeptide(L)'
;MESRNNKKRCTGRMTKHLGDLCLQTGLLTDSLSYYSQAADILKSVNDWLWLGAAYEGLSAASALVLYPEMQRNIPLHRNASLQEGSPRKSSQTPPAIALNVKKLITNALAPEDISKRYREAIIHYSKYQNAGIIETEASFKAARITVEQNHALQAASFLQNVVYINLQLSEMEKIQRFETLADLYSQIGFGRKAAFCLRLAATRYVSPQNTAPNWGRCYALMLQSLPGHNLNLDPVEMRAMDQGWPALQIQLMQELVVAARRTGHSALATRHMTFLLQTMWQYLSSTEQKELAIQLQSLSSQCEGSPVPLVLDSGLVVPPANLTDIPICAAFVPKDLQPHLRPRRIENKQTDTGPFLFTPIHFGGGSLERKSRQASSKLDFLWIQNEVCEVQLKLINPLPFELKVSNMRLLTGGVVFESVPETIVLPPDIPTSLTLNGWARESGELELSGYSTHTLGVKSNCRLRH
;
A
#
# COMPACT_ATOMS: atom_id res chain seq x y z
N MET A 1 -28.74 58.49 -0.36
CA MET A 1 -27.60 58.99 0.45
C MET A 1 -26.64 57.85 0.73
N GLU A 2 -25.56 57.72 -0.03
CA GLU A 2 -24.50 56.76 0.27
C GLU A 2 -23.64 57.27 1.44
N SER A 3 -23.64 56.54 2.55
CA SER A 3 -22.76 56.82 3.69
C SER A 3 -21.28 56.86 3.23
N ARG A 4 -20.49 57.79 3.77
CA ARG A 4 -19.04 57.92 3.52
C ARG A 4 -18.29 56.59 3.68
N ASN A 5 -18.77 55.72 4.58
CA ASN A 5 -18.24 54.37 4.78
C ASN A 5 -18.56 53.41 3.62
N ASN A 6 -19.72 53.55 2.98
CA ASN A 6 -20.08 52.72 1.82
C ASN A 6 -19.19 53.05 0.62
N LYS A 7 -18.91 54.35 0.38
CA LYS A 7 -17.97 54.77 -0.67
C LYS A 7 -16.57 54.18 -0.44
N LYS A 8 -16.06 54.23 0.79
CA LYS A 8 -14.78 53.61 1.16
C LYS A 8 -14.77 52.09 0.96
N ARG A 9 -15.87 51.39 1.28
CA ARG A 9 -16.01 49.95 1.00
C ARG A 9 -15.93 49.67 -0.50
N CYS A 10 -16.69 50.38 -1.33
CA CYS A 10 -16.64 50.22 -2.77
C CYS A 10 -15.23 50.49 -3.33
N THR A 11 -14.56 51.55 -2.87
CA THR A 11 -13.18 51.83 -3.25
C THR A 11 -12.24 50.68 -2.86
N GLY A 12 -12.28 50.20 -1.61
CA GLY A 12 -11.41 49.11 -1.16
C GLY A 12 -11.63 47.81 -1.94
N ARG A 13 -12.88 47.45 -2.24
CA ARG A 13 -13.21 46.26 -3.06
C ARG A 13 -12.73 46.41 -4.50
N MET A 14 -12.91 47.57 -5.10
CA MET A 14 -12.41 47.87 -6.45
C MET A 14 -10.88 47.79 -6.49
N THR A 15 -10.18 48.37 -5.50
CA THR A 15 -8.71 48.29 -5.41
C THR A 15 -8.23 46.84 -5.28
N LYS A 16 -8.94 45.99 -4.51
CA LYS A 16 -8.65 44.55 -4.45
C LYS A 16 -8.78 43.91 -5.83
N HIS A 17 -9.85 44.19 -6.56
CA HIS A 17 -10.05 43.66 -7.92
C HIS A 17 -8.97 44.12 -8.91
N LEU A 18 -8.53 45.38 -8.83
CA LEU A 18 -7.38 45.85 -9.61
C LEU A 18 -6.13 45.02 -9.29
N GLY A 19 -5.89 44.72 -8.00
CA GLY A 19 -4.84 43.79 -7.57
C GLY A 19 -4.94 42.40 -8.20
N ASP A 20 -6.15 41.82 -8.28
CA ASP A 20 -6.41 40.53 -8.92
C ASP A 20 -6.09 40.56 -10.42
N LEU A 21 -6.51 41.61 -11.13
CA LEU A 21 -6.23 41.79 -12.57
C LEU A 21 -4.73 41.96 -12.84
N CYS A 22 -4.04 42.75 -12.01
CA CYS A 22 -2.58 42.89 -12.07
C CYS A 22 -1.89 41.54 -11.83
N LEU A 23 -2.37 40.73 -10.88
CA LEU A 23 -1.83 39.40 -10.62
C LEU A 23 -1.98 38.47 -11.82
N GLN A 24 -3.18 38.43 -12.42
CA GLN A 24 -3.48 37.58 -13.58
C GLN A 24 -2.69 37.99 -14.84
N THR A 25 -2.40 39.29 -14.98
CA THR A 25 -1.59 39.83 -16.10
C THR A 25 -0.09 39.71 -15.86
N GLY A 26 0.35 39.22 -14.69
CA GLY A 26 1.77 39.05 -14.33
C GLY A 26 2.45 40.31 -13.81
N LEU A 27 1.71 41.40 -13.56
CA LEU A 27 2.20 42.65 -12.99
C LEU A 27 2.30 42.55 -11.45
N LEU A 28 3.31 41.81 -10.97
CA LEU A 28 3.45 41.48 -9.55
C LEU A 28 3.69 42.71 -8.64
N THR A 29 4.47 43.69 -9.09
CA THR A 29 4.74 44.93 -8.32
C THR A 29 3.47 45.72 -8.05
N ASP A 30 2.66 45.91 -9.08
CA ASP A 30 1.43 46.69 -9.02
C ASP A 30 0.38 45.95 -8.20
N SER A 31 0.30 44.63 -8.40
CA SER A 31 -0.59 43.75 -7.64
C SER A 31 -0.33 43.86 -6.12
N LEU A 32 0.94 43.77 -5.69
CA LEU A 32 1.31 43.91 -4.27
C LEU A 32 0.92 45.28 -3.69
N SER A 33 1.16 46.35 -4.46
CA SER A 33 0.78 47.71 -4.06
C SER A 33 -0.74 47.86 -3.90
N TYR A 34 -1.52 47.37 -4.88
CA TYR A 34 -2.97 47.41 -4.82
C TYR A 34 -3.55 46.57 -3.68
N TYR A 35 -3.00 45.38 -3.41
CA TYR A 35 -3.47 44.58 -2.28
C TYR A 35 -3.16 45.23 -0.92
N SER A 36 -1.98 45.85 -0.75
CA SER A 36 -1.65 46.59 0.48
C SER A 36 -2.61 47.76 0.70
N GLN A 37 -2.84 48.57 -0.35
CA GLN A 37 -3.78 49.69 -0.30
C GLN A 37 -5.21 49.24 -0.01
N ALA A 38 -5.66 48.16 -0.66
CA ALA A 38 -6.97 47.59 -0.42
C ALA A 38 -7.13 47.14 1.04
N ALA A 39 -6.11 46.47 1.61
CA ALA A 39 -6.13 46.01 2.99
C ALA A 39 -6.28 47.16 3.99
N ASP A 40 -5.54 48.26 3.81
CA ASP A 40 -5.64 49.43 4.69
C ASP A 40 -7.02 50.09 4.64
N ILE A 41 -7.57 50.25 3.43
CA ILE A 41 -8.91 50.82 3.23
C ILE A 41 -9.97 49.93 3.87
N LEU A 42 -9.94 48.61 3.59
CA LEU A 42 -10.95 47.64 4.05
C LEU A 42 -10.90 47.43 5.57
N LYS A 43 -9.70 47.47 6.16
CA LYS A 43 -9.51 47.45 7.61
C LYS A 43 -10.13 48.68 8.28
N SER A 44 -10.01 49.86 7.69
CA SER A 44 -10.60 51.10 8.25
C SER A 44 -12.14 51.10 8.29
N VAL A 45 -12.79 50.26 7.46
CA VAL A 45 -14.26 50.15 7.36
C VAL A 45 -14.82 48.83 7.91
N ASN A 46 -13.97 48.03 8.55
CA ASN A 46 -14.29 46.72 9.12
C ASN A 46 -14.98 45.76 8.12
N ASP A 47 -14.57 45.78 6.85
CA ASP A 47 -15.07 44.85 5.83
C ASP A 47 -14.21 43.57 5.85
N TRP A 48 -14.46 42.70 6.85
CA TRP A 48 -13.58 41.57 7.17
C TRP A 48 -13.47 40.55 6.04
N LEU A 49 -14.56 40.26 5.32
CA LEU A 49 -14.56 39.29 4.23
C LEU A 49 -13.58 39.72 3.12
N TRP A 50 -13.68 40.97 2.69
CA TRP A 50 -12.82 41.52 1.64
C TRP A 50 -11.42 41.81 2.13
N LEU A 51 -11.25 42.15 3.41
CA LEU A 51 -9.93 42.27 4.04
C LEU A 51 -9.19 40.93 4.00
N GLY A 52 -9.89 39.82 4.31
CA GLY A 52 -9.35 38.46 4.16
C GLY A 52 -8.89 38.18 2.72
N ALA A 53 -9.71 38.56 1.73
CA ALA A 53 -9.36 38.41 0.32
C ALA A 53 -8.19 39.27 -0.15
N ALA A 54 -8.01 40.46 0.42
CA ALA A 54 -6.83 41.30 0.18
C ALA A 54 -5.57 40.68 0.80
N TYR A 55 -5.64 40.14 2.02
CA TYR A 55 -4.52 39.43 2.65
C TYR A 55 -4.16 38.13 1.93
N GLU A 56 -5.14 37.36 1.47
CA GLU A 56 -4.93 36.17 0.65
C GLU A 56 -4.21 36.52 -0.66
N GLY A 57 -4.69 37.54 -1.38
CA GLY A 57 -4.09 38.03 -2.63
C GLY A 57 -2.67 38.54 -2.43
N LEU A 58 -2.43 39.35 -1.38
CA LEU A 58 -1.10 39.85 -1.02
C LEU A 58 -0.13 38.71 -0.74
N SER A 59 -0.59 37.68 -0.02
CA SER A 59 0.20 36.51 0.35
C SER A 59 0.52 35.64 -0.86
N ALA A 60 -0.44 35.43 -1.75
CA ALA A 60 -0.25 34.69 -3.00
C ALA A 60 0.72 35.40 -3.95
N ALA A 61 0.54 36.72 -4.14
CA ALA A 61 1.44 37.54 -4.95
C ALA A 61 2.88 37.54 -4.40
N SER A 62 3.03 37.65 -3.07
CA SER A 62 4.34 37.56 -2.42
C SER A 62 4.98 36.17 -2.58
N ALA A 63 4.18 35.10 -2.47
CA ALA A 63 4.66 33.74 -2.66
C ALA A 63 5.17 33.50 -4.10
N LEU A 64 4.51 34.06 -5.12
CA LEU A 64 4.98 33.96 -6.51
C LEU A 64 6.33 34.65 -6.75
N VAL A 65 6.60 35.75 -6.04
CA VAL A 65 7.90 36.45 -6.11
C VAL A 65 9.01 35.65 -5.44
N LEU A 66 8.71 35.02 -4.30
CA LEU A 66 9.69 34.28 -3.50
C LEU A 66 9.97 32.86 -4.02
N TYR A 67 8.93 32.19 -4.51
CA TYR A 67 8.91 30.77 -4.91
C TYR A 67 8.41 30.61 -6.36
N PRO A 68 9.16 31.11 -7.38
CA PRO A 68 8.74 31.04 -8.77
C PRO A 68 8.60 29.60 -9.30
N GLU A 69 9.35 28.65 -8.73
CA GLU A 69 9.28 27.22 -9.09
C GLU A 69 8.00 26.52 -8.60
N MET A 70 7.21 27.15 -7.71
CA MET A 70 5.93 26.61 -7.21
C MET A 70 4.82 26.61 -8.29
N GLN A 71 5.08 27.21 -9.46
CA GLN A 71 4.16 27.19 -10.60
C GLN A 71 3.91 25.74 -11.04
N ARG A 72 2.70 25.23 -10.77
CA ARG A 72 2.26 23.97 -11.40
C ARG A 72 2.27 24.21 -12.91
N ASN A 73 3.08 23.44 -13.62
CA ASN A 73 2.87 23.18 -15.04
C ASN A 73 1.54 22.40 -15.17
N ILE A 74 0.42 23.09 -15.02
CA ILE A 74 -0.87 22.58 -15.48
C ILE A 74 -0.78 22.72 -16.99
N PRO A 75 -0.77 21.63 -17.79
CA PRO A 75 -0.93 21.76 -19.21
C PRO A 75 -2.29 22.45 -19.42
N LEU A 76 -2.25 23.74 -19.76
CA LEU A 76 -3.45 24.47 -20.13
C LEU A 76 -3.99 23.76 -21.37
N HIS A 77 -5.09 23.04 -21.20
CA HIS A 77 -5.80 22.44 -22.32
C HIS A 77 -6.28 23.62 -23.17
N ARG A 78 -5.63 23.84 -24.32
CA ARG A 78 -6.07 24.87 -25.26
C ARG A 78 -7.53 24.56 -25.59
N ASN A 79 -8.42 25.50 -25.29
CA ASN A 79 -9.77 25.45 -25.82
C ASN A 79 -9.65 25.51 -27.35
N ALA A 80 -10.30 24.57 -28.03
CA ALA A 80 -10.25 24.38 -29.49
C ALA A 80 -11.01 25.48 -30.27
N SER A 81 -10.94 26.73 -29.82
CA SER A 81 -11.59 27.89 -30.43
C SER A 81 -10.63 28.82 -31.18
N LEU A 82 -9.34 28.50 -31.25
CA LEU A 82 -8.34 29.25 -32.02
C LEU A 82 -7.83 28.39 -33.17
N GLN A 83 -8.14 28.82 -34.40
CA GLN A 83 -7.87 28.12 -35.66
C GLN A 83 -6.38 27.75 -35.83
N GLU A 84 -6.15 26.52 -36.27
CA GLU A 84 -4.85 25.95 -36.65
C GLU A 84 -4.26 26.69 -37.85
N GLY A 85 -3.43 27.70 -37.61
CA GLY A 85 -2.82 28.45 -38.71
C GLY A 85 -1.55 29.24 -38.35
N SER A 86 -0.87 28.94 -37.25
CA SER A 86 0.38 29.63 -36.90
C SER A 86 1.56 28.65 -36.84
N PRO A 87 2.68 28.94 -37.54
CA PRO A 87 3.78 27.99 -37.67
C PRO A 87 4.43 27.71 -36.32
N ARG A 88 4.64 26.42 -36.04
CA ARG A 88 5.35 25.90 -34.86
C ARG A 88 6.76 26.51 -34.81
N LYS A 89 6.94 27.57 -34.02
CA LYS A 89 8.28 27.91 -33.53
C LYS A 89 8.68 26.82 -32.54
N SER A 90 9.73 26.10 -32.89
CA SER A 90 10.48 25.19 -32.02
C SER A 90 10.58 25.79 -30.62
N SER A 91 10.22 24.98 -29.62
CA SER A 91 10.36 25.25 -28.21
C SER A 91 11.83 25.49 -27.85
N GLN A 92 12.29 26.72 -28.03
CA GLN A 92 13.38 27.24 -27.24
C GLN A 92 12.84 27.38 -25.83
N THR A 93 13.37 26.57 -24.92
CA THR A 93 13.29 26.80 -23.48
C THR A 93 13.54 28.30 -23.23
N PRO A 94 12.62 29.05 -22.61
CA PRO A 94 12.91 30.43 -22.27
C PRO A 94 14.17 30.42 -21.37
N PRO A 95 15.19 31.24 -21.67
CA PRO A 95 16.37 31.31 -20.84
C PRO A 95 15.96 31.81 -19.45
N ALA A 96 16.77 31.46 -18.45
CA ALA A 96 16.57 31.72 -17.03
C ALA A 96 16.29 33.20 -16.68
N ILE A 97 15.05 33.66 -16.85
CA ILE A 97 14.58 34.98 -16.39
C ILE A 97 14.20 34.93 -14.90
N ALA A 98 13.99 33.73 -14.33
CA ALA A 98 13.55 33.55 -12.94
C ALA A 98 14.55 34.00 -11.86
N LEU A 99 15.85 34.10 -12.18
CA LEU A 99 16.89 34.36 -11.18
C LEU A 99 17.05 35.85 -10.81
N ASN A 100 16.46 36.79 -11.55
CA ASN A 100 16.66 38.24 -11.33
C ASN A 100 15.45 39.00 -10.75
N VAL A 101 14.32 38.34 -10.48
CA VAL A 101 13.11 39.02 -9.97
C VAL A 101 13.20 39.35 -8.46
N LYS A 102 13.99 38.58 -7.68
CA LYS A 102 14.10 38.72 -6.22
C LYS A 102 14.63 40.09 -5.74
N LYS A 103 15.33 40.86 -6.58
CA LYS A 103 15.94 42.14 -6.20
C LYS A 103 15.16 43.38 -6.65
N LEU A 104 14.10 43.24 -7.46
CA LEU A 104 13.44 44.39 -8.09
C LEU A 104 12.03 44.70 -7.56
N ILE A 105 11.42 43.78 -6.80
CA ILE A 105 10.03 43.93 -6.35
C ILE A 105 9.99 44.44 -4.91
N THR A 106 9.73 45.73 -4.75
CA THR A 106 9.43 46.37 -3.47
C THR A 106 8.02 45.97 -3.01
N ASN A 107 7.81 45.78 -1.70
CA ASN A 107 6.53 45.44 -1.04
C ASN A 107 6.10 43.97 -1.02
N ALA A 108 6.99 43.01 -1.33
CA ALA A 108 6.71 41.59 -1.08
C ALA A 108 6.79 41.28 0.43
N LEU A 109 5.89 40.43 0.93
CA LEU A 109 5.92 39.94 2.31
C LEU A 109 7.11 39.01 2.53
N ALA A 110 7.70 39.04 3.73
CA ALA A 110 8.68 38.04 4.14
C ALA A 110 8.03 36.65 4.29
N PRO A 111 8.79 35.55 4.14
CA PRO A 111 8.27 34.18 4.24
C PRO A 111 7.38 33.92 5.47
N GLU A 112 7.80 34.39 6.64
CA GLU A 112 7.06 34.21 7.90
C GLU A 112 5.76 35.00 7.97
N ASP A 113 5.74 36.17 7.32
CA ASP A 113 4.57 37.04 7.34
C ASP A 113 3.48 36.54 6.40
N ILE A 114 3.83 35.80 5.35
CA ILE A 114 2.88 35.11 4.48
C ILE A 114 1.99 34.16 5.30
N SER A 115 2.59 33.30 6.12
CA SER A 115 1.85 32.36 6.97
C SER A 115 0.97 33.07 8.00
N LYS A 116 1.43 34.20 8.56
CA LYS A 116 0.62 35.04 9.47
C LYS A 116 -0.57 35.67 8.75
N ARG A 117 -0.38 36.24 7.56
CA ARG A 117 -1.44 36.87 6.77
C ARG A 117 -2.48 35.87 6.28
N TYR A 118 -2.08 34.67 5.89
CA TYR A 118 -3.03 33.59 5.62
C TYR A 118 -3.83 33.19 6.86
N ARG A 119 -3.20 33.11 8.04
CA ARG A 119 -3.92 32.83 9.30
C ARG A 119 -4.94 33.92 9.61
N GLU A 120 -4.58 35.20 9.45
CA GLU A 120 -5.51 36.33 9.59
C GLU A 120 -6.66 36.25 8.58
N ALA A 121 -6.38 35.92 7.32
CA ALA A 121 -7.39 35.76 6.28
C ALA A 121 -8.38 34.64 6.61
N ILE A 122 -7.89 33.48 7.04
CA ILE A 122 -8.73 32.33 7.46
C ILE A 122 -9.63 32.72 8.65
N ILE A 123 -9.08 33.42 9.64
CA ILE A 123 -9.87 33.94 10.78
C ILE A 123 -10.95 34.93 10.31
N HIS A 124 -10.68 35.72 9.26
CA HIS A 124 -11.68 36.62 8.71
C HIS A 124 -12.77 35.88 7.93
N TYR A 125 -12.42 34.83 7.19
CA TYR A 125 -13.39 33.99 6.48
C TYR A 125 -14.30 33.22 7.44
N SER A 126 -13.76 32.66 8.52
CA SER A 126 -14.53 31.86 9.49
C SER A 126 -15.61 32.64 10.23
N LYS A 127 -15.57 33.99 10.20
CA LYS A 127 -16.65 34.86 10.72
C LYS A 127 -17.95 34.78 9.90
N TYR A 128 -17.90 34.23 8.68
CA TYR A 128 -19.03 34.21 7.75
C TYR A 128 -19.43 32.77 7.42
N GLN A 129 -20.67 32.41 7.75
CA GLN A 129 -21.19 31.04 7.57
C GLN A 129 -21.11 30.54 6.12
N ASN A 130 -21.30 31.42 5.13
CA ASN A 130 -21.30 31.08 3.71
C ASN A 130 -19.91 31.15 3.05
N ALA A 131 -18.85 31.45 3.82
CA ALA A 131 -17.49 31.61 3.29
C ALA A 131 -16.61 30.36 3.43
N GLY A 132 -17.15 29.23 3.89
CA GLY A 132 -16.32 28.05 4.18
C GLY A 132 -15.61 27.43 2.96
N ILE A 133 -16.12 27.64 1.74
CA ILE A 133 -15.42 27.25 0.50
C ILE A 133 -14.11 28.04 0.37
N ILE A 134 -14.19 29.36 0.52
CA ILE A 134 -13.03 30.27 0.42
C ILE A 134 -12.06 30.01 1.59
N GLU A 135 -12.59 29.75 2.79
CA GLU A 135 -11.79 29.36 3.96
C GLU A 135 -10.98 28.08 3.70
N THR A 136 -11.61 27.07 3.09
CA THR A 136 -10.95 25.81 2.74
C THR A 136 -9.86 26.03 1.68
N GLU A 137 -10.16 26.80 0.64
CA GLU A 137 -9.21 27.11 -0.43
C GLU A 137 -8.00 27.89 0.08
N ALA A 138 -8.24 28.91 0.91
CA ALA A 138 -7.18 29.70 1.55
C ALA A 138 -6.29 28.82 2.44
N SER A 139 -6.89 27.87 3.18
CA SER A 139 -6.15 26.91 4.01
C SER A 139 -5.26 25.97 3.18
N PHE A 140 -5.74 25.49 2.03
CA PHE A 140 -4.92 24.68 1.12
C PHE A 140 -3.77 25.47 0.50
N LYS A 141 -4.03 26.71 0.05
CA LYS A 141 -2.98 27.61 -0.47
C LYS A 141 -1.91 27.89 0.59
N ALA A 142 -2.34 28.22 1.81
CA ALA A 142 -1.44 28.44 2.95
C ALA A 142 -0.59 27.21 3.25
N ALA A 143 -1.22 26.03 3.36
CA ALA A 143 -0.52 24.77 3.60
C ALA A 143 0.53 24.51 2.51
N ARG A 144 0.17 24.68 1.24
CA ARG A 144 1.07 24.45 0.11
C ARG A 144 2.30 25.35 0.12
N ILE A 145 2.13 26.65 0.37
CA ILE A 145 3.26 27.57 0.50
C ILE A 145 4.13 27.19 1.70
N THR A 146 3.51 26.75 2.79
CA THR A 146 4.21 26.32 4.00
C THR A 146 5.01 25.02 3.79
N VAL A 147 4.54 24.12 2.91
CA VAL A 147 5.29 22.94 2.47
C VAL A 147 6.56 23.36 1.72
N GLU A 148 6.47 24.31 0.78
CA GLU A 148 7.65 24.86 0.08
C GLU A 148 8.65 25.54 1.04
N GLN A 149 8.15 26.12 2.12
CA GLN A 149 8.97 26.69 3.20
C GLN A 149 9.59 25.63 4.12
N ASN A 150 9.33 24.33 3.91
CA ASN A 150 9.73 23.22 4.78
C ASN A 150 9.22 23.31 6.23
N HIS A 151 8.11 24.01 6.46
CA HIS A 151 7.50 24.18 7.79
C HIS A 151 6.36 23.17 8.03
N ALA A 152 6.71 21.89 8.14
CA ALA A 152 5.78 20.75 8.28
C ALA A 152 4.67 20.95 9.33
N LEU A 153 5.02 21.42 10.54
CA LEU A 153 4.06 21.57 11.64
C LEU A 153 3.02 22.66 11.36
N GLN A 154 3.45 23.78 10.79
CA GLN A 154 2.56 24.87 10.43
C GLN A 154 1.61 24.44 9.30
N ALA A 155 2.13 23.73 8.29
CA ALA A 155 1.32 23.19 7.20
C ALA A 155 0.24 22.24 7.74
N ALA A 156 0.60 21.34 8.65
CA ALA A 156 -0.34 20.44 9.30
C ALA A 156 -1.43 21.17 10.10
N SER A 157 -1.11 22.30 10.74
CA SER A 157 -2.10 23.10 11.47
C SER A 157 -3.16 23.71 10.54
N PHE A 158 -2.77 24.18 9.35
CA PHE A 158 -3.71 24.66 8.34
C PHE A 158 -4.59 23.53 7.80
N LEU A 159 -4.02 22.36 7.53
CA LEU A 159 -4.77 21.20 7.03
C LEU A 159 -5.75 20.64 8.07
N GLN A 160 -5.43 20.73 9.36
CA GLN A 160 -6.33 20.28 10.42
C GLN A 160 -7.60 21.13 10.49
N ASN A 161 -7.50 22.45 10.30
CA ASN A 161 -8.66 23.35 10.28
C ASN A 161 -9.65 22.97 9.17
N VAL A 162 -9.13 22.58 8.00
CA VAL A 162 -9.95 22.15 6.85
C VAL A 162 -10.89 21.01 7.23
N VAL A 163 -10.45 20.03 8.03
CA VAL A 163 -11.28 18.86 8.41
C VAL A 163 -12.54 19.28 9.18
N TYR A 164 -12.49 20.37 9.94
CA TYR A 164 -13.61 20.85 10.76
C TYR A 164 -14.59 21.77 10.02
N ILE A 165 -14.24 22.29 8.84
CA ILE A 165 -15.13 23.15 8.05
C ILE A 165 -16.24 22.27 7.47
N ASN A 166 -17.43 22.39 8.04
CA ASN A 166 -18.64 21.69 7.61
C ASN A 166 -19.26 22.41 6.42
N LEU A 167 -19.17 21.80 5.24
CA LEU A 167 -19.71 22.31 3.98
C LEU A 167 -20.67 21.32 3.36
N GLN A 168 -21.78 21.82 2.83
CA GLN A 168 -22.65 21.05 1.95
C GLN A 168 -22.00 20.96 0.56
N LEU A 169 -21.17 19.93 0.39
CA LEU A 169 -20.46 19.65 -0.86
C LEU A 169 -21.08 18.44 -1.57
N SER A 170 -20.96 18.41 -2.89
CA SER A 170 -21.17 17.18 -3.66
C SER A 170 -20.16 16.11 -3.26
N GLU A 171 -20.47 14.83 -3.50
CA GLU A 171 -19.51 13.75 -3.19
C GLU A 171 -18.20 13.89 -3.97
N MET A 172 -18.25 14.40 -5.21
CA MET A 172 -17.05 14.62 -6.02
C MET A 172 -16.13 15.69 -5.43
N GLU A 173 -16.68 16.80 -4.93
CA GLU A 173 -15.90 17.84 -4.26
C GLU A 173 -15.31 17.34 -2.94
N LYS A 174 -16.04 16.50 -2.19
CA LYS A 174 -15.50 15.85 -0.98
C LYS A 174 -14.33 14.93 -1.31
N ILE A 175 -14.44 14.14 -2.37
CA ILE A 175 -13.36 13.27 -2.85
C ILE A 175 -12.12 14.10 -3.19
N GLN A 176 -12.28 15.13 -4.03
CA GLN A 176 -11.18 16.01 -4.42
C GLN A 176 -10.50 16.69 -3.21
N ARG A 177 -11.30 17.06 -2.21
CA ARG A 177 -10.81 17.61 -0.94
C ARG A 177 -9.93 16.61 -0.19
N PHE A 178 -10.36 15.36 -0.06
CA PHE A 178 -9.57 14.32 0.62
C PHE A 178 -8.32 13.92 -0.16
N GLU A 179 -8.38 13.87 -1.49
CA GLU A 179 -7.20 13.63 -2.33
C GLU A 179 -6.17 14.77 -2.17
N THR A 180 -6.62 16.02 -2.15
CA THR A 180 -5.74 17.18 -1.93
C THR A 180 -5.13 17.16 -0.52
N LEU A 181 -5.91 16.80 0.51
CA LEU A 181 -5.39 16.59 1.86
C LEU A 181 -4.33 15.49 1.89
N ALA A 182 -4.57 14.37 1.22
CA ALA A 182 -3.64 13.25 1.16
C ALA A 182 -2.32 13.63 0.47
N ASP A 183 -2.38 14.34 -0.65
CA ASP A 183 -1.20 14.83 -1.38
C ASP A 183 -0.35 15.75 -0.49
N LEU A 184 -0.97 16.74 0.15
CA LEU A 184 -0.26 17.67 1.03
C LEU A 184 0.31 16.98 2.27
N TYR A 185 -0.43 16.07 2.92
CA TYR A 185 0.12 15.30 4.04
C TYR A 185 1.27 14.38 3.62
N SER A 186 1.25 13.84 2.40
CA SER A 186 2.33 13.02 1.86
C SER A 186 3.59 13.85 1.64
N GLN A 187 3.46 15.06 1.08
CA GLN A 187 4.58 16.00 0.88
C GLN A 187 5.23 16.44 2.20
N ILE A 188 4.44 16.55 3.27
CA ILE A 188 4.93 16.89 4.62
C ILE A 188 5.61 15.68 5.32
N GLY A 189 5.41 14.46 4.82
CA GLY A 189 5.89 13.21 5.44
C GLY A 189 4.94 12.62 6.48
N PHE A 190 3.71 13.11 6.59
CA PHE A 190 2.69 12.60 7.52
C PHE A 190 1.91 11.43 6.90
N GLY A 191 2.61 10.32 6.64
CA GLY A 191 2.08 9.17 5.89
C GLY A 191 0.78 8.55 6.45
N ARG A 192 0.62 8.48 7.78
CA ARG A 192 -0.61 7.96 8.41
C ARG A 192 -1.83 8.83 8.12
N LYS A 193 -1.68 10.16 8.22
CA LYS A 193 -2.77 11.10 7.93
C LYS A 193 -3.11 11.10 6.45
N ALA A 194 -2.09 11.00 5.58
CA ALA A 194 -2.30 10.86 4.15
C ALA A 194 -3.10 9.60 3.81
N ALA A 195 -2.70 8.44 4.33
CA ALA A 195 -3.39 7.17 4.12
C ALA A 195 -4.83 7.18 4.64
N PHE A 196 -5.09 7.82 5.79
CA PHE A 196 -6.44 8.03 6.29
C PHE A 196 -7.30 8.84 5.31
N CYS A 197 -6.78 9.95 4.79
CA CYS A 197 -7.48 10.75 3.79
C CYS A 197 -7.73 9.98 2.48
N LEU A 198 -6.75 9.20 2.00
CA LEU A 198 -6.92 8.34 0.81
C LEU A 198 -8.01 7.30 1.00
N ARG A 199 -8.05 6.63 2.16
CA ARG A 199 -9.10 5.67 2.49
C ARG A 199 -10.48 6.33 2.53
N LEU A 200 -10.57 7.53 3.12
CA LEU A 200 -11.82 8.28 3.16
C LEU A 200 -12.25 8.73 1.75
N ALA A 201 -11.33 9.12 0.87
CA ALA A 201 -11.62 9.38 -0.54
C ALA A 201 -12.12 8.12 -1.26
N ALA A 202 -11.47 6.97 -1.04
CA ALA A 202 -11.83 5.70 -1.66
C ALA A 202 -13.24 5.24 -1.28
N THR A 203 -13.60 5.28 0.01
CA THR A 203 -14.94 4.90 0.48
C THR A 203 -16.04 5.82 -0.07
N ARG A 204 -15.72 7.08 -0.36
CA ARG A 204 -16.66 8.04 -0.95
C ARG A 204 -16.98 7.75 -2.42
N TYR A 205 -16.02 7.22 -3.18
CA TYR A 205 -16.29 6.76 -4.54
C TYR A 205 -17.36 5.68 -4.62
N VAL A 206 -17.57 4.91 -3.55
CA VAL A 206 -18.53 3.79 -3.49
C VAL A 206 -19.67 4.05 -2.51
N SER A 207 -19.78 5.29 -2.01
CA SER A 207 -20.85 5.72 -1.11
C SER A 207 -22.22 5.56 -1.78
N PRO A 208 -23.27 5.14 -1.06
CA PRO A 208 -24.64 5.11 -1.58
C PRO A 208 -25.16 6.47 -2.07
N GLN A 209 -24.56 7.56 -1.60
CA GLN A 209 -24.90 8.93 -1.99
C GLN A 209 -24.30 9.33 -3.35
N ASN A 210 -23.34 8.56 -3.87
CA ASN A 210 -22.71 8.81 -5.15
C ASN A 210 -23.52 8.16 -6.28
N THR A 211 -23.98 8.97 -7.23
CA THR A 211 -24.78 8.51 -8.39
C THR A 211 -23.96 7.68 -9.38
N ALA A 212 -22.63 7.83 -9.40
CA ALA A 212 -21.73 7.10 -10.30
C ALA A 212 -20.59 6.42 -9.51
N PRO A 213 -20.82 5.24 -8.92
CA PRO A 213 -19.81 4.57 -8.13
C PRO A 213 -18.64 4.08 -8.98
N ASN A 214 -17.41 4.34 -8.52
CA ASN A 214 -16.18 3.91 -9.21
C ASN A 214 -15.34 2.99 -8.32
N TRP A 215 -15.58 1.69 -8.46
CA TRP A 215 -14.86 0.65 -7.71
C TRP A 215 -13.37 0.55 -8.08
N GLY A 216 -13.00 0.86 -9.32
CA GLY A 216 -11.60 0.84 -9.77
C GLY A 216 -10.76 1.91 -9.08
N ARG A 217 -11.29 3.14 -9.01
CA ARG A 217 -10.65 4.24 -8.26
C ARG A 217 -10.62 3.97 -6.77
N CYS A 218 -11.70 3.42 -6.20
CA CYS A 218 -11.73 3.00 -4.81
C CYS A 218 -10.62 1.98 -4.50
N TYR A 219 -10.48 0.93 -5.32
CA TYR A 219 -9.42 -0.06 -5.17
C TYR A 219 -8.02 0.56 -5.26
N ALA A 220 -7.77 1.41 -6.27
CA ALA A 220 -6.47 2.05 -6.47
C ALA A 220 -6.07 2.95 -5.28
N LEU A 221 -7.00 3.78 -4.78
CA LEU A 221 -6.74 4.67 -3.64
C LEU A 221 -6.56 3.88 -2.34
N MET A 222 -7.32 2.79 -2.13
CA MET A 222 -7.10 1.93 -0.98
C MET A 222 -5.73 1.26 -1.01
N LEU A 223 -5.30 0.78 -2.19
CA LEU A 223 -3.98 0.20 -2.37
C LEU A 223 -2.85 1.20 -2.05
N GLN A 224 -3.00 2.46 -2.47
CA GLN A 224 -2.07 3.54 -2.12
C GLN A 224 -2.06 3.86 -0.61
N SER A 225 -3.16 3.58 0.11
CA SER A 225 -3.26 3.82 1.54
C SER A 225 -2.62 2.74 2.41
N LEU A 226 -2.31 1.54 1.87
CA LEU A 226 -1.79 0.41 2.66
C LEU A 226 -0.50 0.74 3.43
N PRO A 227 0.53 1.38 2.83
CA PRO A 227 1.80 1.63 3.52
C PRO A 227 1.64 2.51 4.76
N GLY A 228 0.72 3.48 4.73
CA GLY A 228 0.46 4.36 5.89
C GLY A 228 -0.24 3.65 7.05
N HIS A 229 -0.78 2.46 6.84
CA HIS A 229 -1.35 1.60 7.87
C HIS A 229 -0.40 0.44 8.27
N ASN A 230 0.87 0.52 7.86
CA ASN A 230 1.87 -0.54 8.03
C ASN A 230 1.38 -1.89 7.45
N LEU A 231 0.75 -1.85 6.27
CA LEU A 231 0.26 -3.03 5.59
C LEU A 231 0.98 -3.19 4.25
N ASN A 232 1.60 -4.34 4.03
CA ASN A 232 2.17 -4.76 2.76
C ASN A 232 1.43 -6.02 2.26
N LEU A 233 1.46 -6.29 0.95
CA LEU A 233 0.77 -7.44 0.38
C LEU A 233 1.65 -8.71 0.34
N ASP A 234 2.84 -8.67 0.94
CA ASP A 234 3.71 -9.83 1.07
C ASP A 234 3.41 -10.57 2.41
N PRO A 235 2.88 -11.81 2.37
CA PRO A 235 2.56 -12.56 3.58
C PRO A 235 3.77 -12.82 4.50
N VAL A 236 4.97 -12.95 3.94
CA VAL A 236 6.19 -13.26 4.71
C VAL A 236 6.66 -12.04 5.47
N GLU A 237 6.74 -10.90 4.78
CA GLU A 237 7.12 -9.64 5.41
C GLU A 237 6.07 -9.18 6.44
N MET A 238 4.77 -9.33 6.14
CA MET A 238 3.69 -8.93 7.05
C MET A 238 3.76 -9.70 8.37
N ARG A 239 4.07 -11.00 8.33
CA ARG A 239 4.22 -11.81 9.54
C ARG A 239 5.47 -11.46 10.35
N ALA A 240 6.51 -10.94 9.70
CA ALA A 240 7.73 -10.49 10.38
C ALA A 240 7.53 -9.10 11.03
N MET A 241 6.78 -8.23 10.36
CA MET A 241 6.44 -6.90 10.85
C MET A 241 5.16 -6.97 11.71
N ASP A 242 5.27 -7.41 12.96
CA ASP A 242 4.19 -7.34 13.95
C ASP A 242 3.93 -5.88 14.38
N GLN A 243 3.50 -5.04 13.43
CA GLN A 243 3.33 -3.60 13.59
C GLN A 243 2.00 -3.13 12.99
N GLY A 244 1.37 -2.19 13.67
CA GLY A 244 0.17 -1.50 13.21
C GLY A 244 -1.04 -1.74 14.11
N TRP A 245 -2.24 -1.60 13.54
CA TRP A 245 -3.50 -1.78 14.25
C TRP A 245 -4.30 -2.91 13.58
N PRO A 246 -4.25 -4.15 14.10
CA PRO A 246 -4.84 -5.31 13.44
C PRO A 246 -6.31 -5.13 13.08
N ALA A 247 -7.13 -4.57 13.98
CA ALA A 247 -8.54 -4.30 13.71
C ALA A 247 -8.74 -3.38 12.47
N LEU A 248 -7.89 -2.36 12.31
CA LEU A 248 -7.95 -1.44 11.19
C LEU A 248 -7.44 -2.09 9.89
N GLN A 249 -6.39 -2.89 9.99
CA GLN A 249 -5.79 -3.63 8.87
C GLN A 249 -6.77 -4.69 8.34
N ILE A 250 -7.45 -5.42 9.23
CA ILE A 250 -8.51 -6.38 8.88
C ILE A 250 -9.64 -5.66 8.13
N GLN A 251 -10.12 -4.54 8.66
CA GLN A 251 -11.19 -3.77 8.01
C GLN A 251 -10.77 -3.27 6.62
N LEU A 252 -9.54 -2.75 6.49
CA LEU A 252 -9.01 -2.27 5.21
C LEU A 252 -8.87 -3.41 4.19
N MET A 253 -8.41 -4.59 4.62
CA MET A 253 -8.34 -5.76 3.76
C MET A 253 -9.73 -6.25 3.33
N GLN A 254 -10.71 -6.25 4.22
CA GLN A 254 -12.10 -6.59 3.86
C GLN A 254 -12.67 -5.59 2.83
N GLU A 255 -12.46 -4.29 3.04
CA GLU A 255 -12.85 -3.25 2.08
C GLU A 255 -12.16 -3.48 0.72
N LEU A 256 -10.86 -3.82 0.72
CA LEU A 256 -10.09 -4.13 -0.48
C LEU A 256 -10.60 -5.37 -1.22
N VAL A 257 -11.00 -6.42 -0.50
CA VAL A 257 -11.63 -7.63 -1.09
C VAL A 257 -12.95 -7.26 -1.75
N VAL A 258 -13.79 -6.47 -1.09
CA VAL A 258 -15.08 -6.02 -1.66
C VAL A 258 -14.84 -5.17 -2.91
N ALA A 259 -13.88 -4.26 -2.88
CA ALA A 259 -13.53 -3.45 -4.04
C ALA A 259 -13.04 -4.31 -5.21
N ALA A 260 -12.11 -5.24 -4.98
CA ALA A 260 -11.61 -6.16 -5.99
C ALA A 260 -12.74 -6.99 -6.63
N ARG A 261 -13.63 -7.54 -5.80
CA ARG A 261 -14.80 -8.30 -6.27
C ARG A 261 -15.72 -7.46 -7.14
N ARG A 262 -16.02 -6.22 -6.74
CA ARG A 262 -16.91 -5.31 -7.47
C ARG A 262 -16.31 -4.77 -8.76
N THR A 263 -14.98 -4.70 -8.86
CA THR A 263 -14.29 -4.38 -10.13
C THR A 263 -14.30 -5.53 -11.14
N GLY A 264 -14.71 -6.75 -10.76
CA GLY A 264 -14.70 -7.93 -11.62
C GLY A 264 -13.40 -8.75 -11.57
N HIS A 265 -12.41 -8.33 -10.78
CA HIS A 265 -11.16 -9.08 -10.60
C HIS A 265 -11.28 -10.14 -9.50
N SER A 266 -12.00 -11.23 -9.76
CA SER A 266 -12.24 -12.29 -8.78
C SER A 266 -10.95 -12.94 -8.26
N ALA A 267 -9.92 -13.09 -9.10
CA ALA A 267 -8.62 -13.62 -8.68
C ALA A 267 -7.97 -12.77 -7.57
N LEU A 268 -8.03 -11.44 -7.69
CA LEU A 268 -7.50 -10.51 -6.67
C LEU A 268 -8.32 -10.56 -5.39
N ALA A 269 -9.64 -10.68 -5.48
CA ALA A 269 -10.51 -10.82 -4.31
C ALA A 269 -10.18 -12.09 -3.51
N THR A 270 -10.05 -13.24 -4.19
CA THR A 270 -9.60 -14.49 -3.58
C THR A 270 -8.20 -14.32 -2.98
N ARG A 271 -7.28 -13.62 -3.68
CA ARG A 271 -5.92 -13.41 -3.19
C ARG A 271 -5.86 -12.60 -1.91
N HIS A 272 -6.55 -11.47 -1.87
CA HIS A 272 -6.62 -10.57 -0.71
C HIS A 272 -7.30 -11.23 0.49
N MET A 273 -8.34 -12.04 0.27
CA MET A 273 -8.98 -12.81 1.34
C MET A 273 -8.06 -13.92 1.86
N THR A 274 -7.33 -14.61 0.97
CA THR A 274 -6.31 -15.59 1.37
C THR A 274 -5.22 -14.92 2.22
N PHE A 275 -4.74 -13.75 1.77
CA PHE A 275 -3.74 -12.96 2.51
C PHE A 275 -4.25 -12.60 3.91
N LEU A 276 -5.48 -12.08 4.01
CA LEU A 276 -6.09 -11.70 5.29
C LEU A 276 -6.13 -12.89 6.25
N LEU A 277 -6.69 -14.02 5.83
CA LEU A 277 -6.77 -15.23 6.66
C LEU A 277 -5.39 -15.72 7.09
N GLN A 278 -4.39 -15.63 6.22
CA GLN A 278 -3.03 -16.08 6.50
C GLN A 278 -2.28 -15.12 7.44
N THR A 279 -2.37 -13.81 7.28
CA THR A 279 -1.55 -12.87 8.08
C THR A 279 -2.24 -12.40 9.36
N MET A 280 -3.58 -12.37 9.37
CA MET A 280 -4.36 -11.82 10.48
C MET A 280 -5.03 -12.88 11.36
N TRP A 281 -4.79 -14.18 11.11
CA TRP A 281 -5.44 -15.30 11.81
C TRP A 281 -5.54 -15.13 13.33
N GLN A 282 -4.42 -14.74 13.96
CA GLN A 282 -4.28 -14.60 15.41
C GLN A 282 -5.08 -13.43 16.02
N TYR A 283 -5.51 -12.46 15.21
CA TYR A 283 -6.30 -11.31 15.66
C TYR A 283 -7.80 -11.46 15.36
N LEU A 284 -8.20 -12.53 14.67
CA LEU A 284 -9.60 -12.81 14.35
C LEU A 284 -10.25 -13.61 15.47
N SER A 285 -11.48 -13.27 15.83
CA SER A 285 -12.32 -14.10 16.69
C SER A 285 -12.72 -15.41 15.98
N SER A 286 -13.11 -16.43 16.75
CA SER A 286 -13.56 -17.72 16.18
C SER A 286 -14.75 -17.55 15.21
N THR A 287 -15.65 -16.61 15.50
CA THR A 287 -16.76 -16.25 14.61
C THR A 287 -16.26 -15.65 13.29
N GLU A 288 -15.35 -14.68 13.35
CA GLU A 288 -14.77 -14.05 12.15
C GLU A 288 -13.95 -15.04 11.32
N GLN A 289 -13.17 -15.92 11.97
CA GLN A 289 -12.42 -16.99 11.29
C GLN A 289 -13.36 -17.89 10.47
N LYS A 290 -14.49 -18.30 11.06
CA LYS A 290 -15.51 -19.09 10.37
C LYS A 290 -16.13 -18.32 9.20
N GLU A 291 -16.56 -17.09 9.43
CA GLU A 291 -17.22 -16.28 8.39
C GLU A 291 -16.29 -15.99 7.23
N LEU A 292 -15.04 -15.60 7.49
CA LEU A 292 -14.05 -15.30 6.46
C LEU A 292 -13.61 -16.54 5.69
N ALA A 293 -13.52 -17.71 6.34
CA ALA A 293 -13.25 -18.97 5.65
C ALA A 293 -14.39 -19.36 4.68
N ILE A 294 -15.65 -19.18 5.09
CA ILE A 294 -16.81 -19.39 4.22
C ILE A 294 -16.83 -18.37 3.07
N GLN A 295 -16.51 -17.10 3.35
CA GLN A 295 -16.38 -16.09 2.31
C GLN A 295 -15.26 -16.43 1.31
N LEU A 296 -14.10 -16.92 1.78
CA LEU A 296 -13.03 -17.37 0.90
C LEU A 296 -13.50 -18.52 -0.01
N GLN A 297 -14.21 -19.51 0.54
CA GLN A 297 -14.76 -20.63 -0.23
C GLN A 297 -15.77 -20.16 -1.30
N SER A 298 -16.56 -19.14 -0.99
CA SER A 298 -17.48 -18.52 -1.95
C SER A 298 -16.72 -17.77 -3.05
N LEU A 299 -15.69 -16.99 -2.72
CA LEU A 299 -14.88 -16.25 -3.69
C LEU A 299 -14.10 -17.20 -4.61
N SER A 300 -13.50 -18.24 -4.04
CA SER A 300 -12.69 -19.21 -4.77
C SER A 300 -13.50 -20.07 -5.72
N SER A 301 -14.80 -20.26 -5.47
CA SER A 301 -15.72 -20.92 -6.41
C SER A 301 -15.84 -20.19 -7.76
N GLN A 302 -15.60 -18.87 -7.79
CA GLN A 302 -15.60 -18.08 -9.02
C GLN A 302 -14.22 -18.10 -9.69
N CYS A 303 -13.15 -18.05 -8.91
CA CYS A 303 -11.79 -18.08 -9.41
C CYS A 303 -10.86 -18.71 -8.36
N GLU A 304 -10.32 -19.88 -8.68
CA GLU A 304 -9.42 -20.62 -7.79
C GLU A 304 -8.19 -19.77 -7.42
N GLY A 305 -7.79 -19.86 -6.15
CA GLY A 305 -6.56 -19.22 -5.69
C GLY A 305 -5.34 -19.94 -6.23
N SER A 306 -4.65 -19.34 -7.20
CA SER A 306 -3.39 -19.87 -7.76
C SER A 306 -2.17 -19.43 -6.93
N PRO A 307 -1.13 -20.25 -6.75
CA PRO A 307 0.10 -19.87 -6.03
C PRO A 307 1.07 -19.03 -6.89
N VAL A 308 0.55 -18.32 -7.90
CA VAL A 308 1.32 -17.49 -8.84
C VAL A 308 1.13 -16.00 -8.47
N PRO A 309 2.17 -15.15 -8.60
CA PRO A 309 2.01 -13.70 -8.44
C PRO A 309 0.99 -13.12 -9.43
N LEU A 310 0.23 -12.13 -8.98
CA LEU A 310 -0.71 -11.40 -9.82
C LEU A 310 -0.14 -10.03 -10.16
N VAL A 311 -0.21 -9.62 -11.43
CA VAL A 311 0.26 -8.31 -11.88
C VAL A 311 -0.95 -7.42 -12.15
N LEU A 312 -0.97 -6.23 -11.53
CA LEU A 312 -1.99 -5.22 -11.76
C LEU A 312 -1.63 -4.36 -12.97
N ASP A 313 -2.64 -3.69 -13.56
CA ASP A 313 -2.44 -2.71 -14.65
C ASP A 313 -1.51 -1.56 -14.26
N SER A 314 -1.39 -1.28 -12.96
CA SER A 314 -0.46 -0.28 -12.42
C SER A 314 1.02 -0.73 -12.43
N GLY A 315 1.30 -1.98 -12.78
CA GLY A 315 2.62 -2.61 -12.69
C GLY A 315 2.96 -3.16 -11.29
N LEU A 316 2.08 -3.00 -10.30
CA LEU A 316 2.28 -3.60 -8.98
C LEU A 316 2.09 -5.12 -9.05
N VAL A 317 3.06 -5.86 -8.51
CA VAL A 317 2.99 -7.32 -8.37
C VAL A 317 2.48 -7.66 -6.97
N VAL A 318 1.36 -8.39 -6.90
CA VAL A 318 0.80 -8.94 -5.67
C VAL A 318 1.37 -10.36 -5.48
N PRO A 319 2.17 -10.61 -4.43
CA PRO A 319 2.75 -11.92 -4.15
C PRO A 319 1.68 -13.01 -3.93
N PRO A 320 2.05 -14.29 -4.13
CA PRO A 320 1.15 -15.40 -3.80
C PRO A 320 0.97 -15.53 -2.29
N ALA A 321 -0.28 -15.70 -1.86
CA ALA A 321 -0.62 -16.05 -0.48
C ALA A 321 -0.94 -17.55 -0.40
N ASN A 322 -0.24 -18.26 0.49
CA ASN A 322 -0.46 -19.68 0.77
C ASN A 322 -1.11 -19.82 2.14
N LEU A 323 -2.10 -20.71 2.28
CA LEU A 323 -2.68 -21.06 3.58
C LEU A 323 -1.79 -22.09 4.27
N THR A 324 -0.82 -21.64 5.07
CA THR A 324 0.07 -22.54 5.82
C THR A 324 -0.51 -23.00 7.13
N ASP A 325 -1.47 -22.25 7.66
CA ASP A 325 -2.05 -22.50 8.99
C ASP A 325 -3.45 -23.12 8.87
N ILE A 326 -3.95 -23.36 7.66
CA ILE A 326 -5.25 -23.96 7.38
C ILE A 326 -5.09 -25.08 6.33
N PRO A 327 -4.81 -26.33 6.75
CA PRO A 327 -4.62 -26.79 8.14
C PRO A 327 -3.20 -26.56 8.69
N ILE A 328 -3.08 -26.57 10.02
CA ILE A 328 -1.79 -26.52 10.73
C ILE A 328 -1.09 -27.86 10.60
N CYS A 329 0.16 -27.87 10.15
CA CYS A 329 1.01 -29.07 10.16
C CYS A 329 1.76 -29.17 11.49
N ALA A 330 1.37 -30.14 12.32
CA ALA A 330 1.97 -30.41 13.61
C ALA A 330 3.19 -31.35 13.52
N ALA A 331 3.26 -32.20 12.48
CA ALA A 331 4.42 -33.06 12.23
C ALA A 331 4.55 -33.37 10.74
N PHE A 332 5.79 -33.44 10.27
CA PHE A 332 6.19 -33.88 8.94
C PHE A 332 7.38 -34.84 9.11
N VAL A 333 7.14 -36.14 8.90
CA VAL A 333 8.11 -37.19 9.22
C VAL A 333 8.30 -38.12 8.02
N PRO A 334 9.41 -38.00 7.28
CA PRO A 334 9.81 -38.99 6.28
C PRO A 334 9.99 -40.37 6.93
N LYS A 335 9.45 -41.41 6.33
CA LYS A 335 9.56 -42.80 6.82
C LYS A 335 10.67 -43.54 6.10
N ASP A 336 11.50 -44.21 6.89
CA ASP A 336 12.44 -45.21 6.36
C ASP A 336 11.68 -46.45 5.90
N LEU A 337 12.28 -47.20 4.97
CA LEU A 337 11.77 -48.48 4.51
C LEU A 337 11.58 -49.43 5.69
N GLN A 338 10.60 -50.33 5.56
CA GLN A 338 10.40 -51.36 6.58
C GLN A 338 11.67 -52.19 6.75
N PRO A 339 12.00 -52.67 7.97
CA PRO A 339 13.29 -53.33 8.25
C PRO A 339 13.66 -54.49 7.33
N HIS A 340 12.66 -55.14 6.73
CA HIS A 340 12.84 -56.24 5.78
C HIS A 340 13.10 -55.79 4.33
N LEU A 341 12.83 -54.54 3.98
CA LEU A 341 13.10 -53.92 2.67
C LEU A 341 14.32 -52.99 2.69
N ARG A 342 14.95 -52.80 3.86
CA ARG A 342 16.12 -51.93 3.98
C ARG A 342 17.32 -52.51 3.22
N PRO A 343 18.03 -51.69 2.44
CA PRO A 343 19.22 -52.15 1.75
C PRO A 343 20.28 -52.52 2.79
N ARG A 344 20.66 -53.80 2.81
CA ARG A 344 21.79 -54.27 3.62
C ARG A 344 23.04 -54.20 2.78
N ARG A 345 24.09 -53.58 3.31
CA ARG A 345 25.42 -53.68 2.72
C ARG A 345 25.79 -55.16 2.69
N ILE A 346 25.98 -55.70 1.50
CA ILE A 346 26.52 -57.05 1.34
C ILE A 346 27.94 -56.98 1.89
N GLU A 347 28.16 -57.59 3.05
CA GLU A 347 29.50 -57.83 3.55
C GLU A 347 30.15 -58.86 2.64
N ASN A 348 30.87 -58.37 1.62
CA ASN A 348 31.85 -59.18 0.95
C ASN A 348 32.89 -59.54 2.00
N LYS A 349 32.77 -60.73 2.60
CA LYS A 349 33.91 -61.37 3.24
C LYS A 349 34.99 -61.41 2.17
N GLN A 350 36.00 -60.55 2.27
CA GLN A 350 37.20 -60.70 1.47
C GLN A 350 37.74 -62.10 1.77
N THR A 351 37.49 -63.05 0.87
CA THR A 351 38.30 -64.24 0.78
C THR A 351 39.61 -63.78 0.17
N ASP A 352 40.56 -63.48 1.04
CA ASP A 352 41.93 -63.14 0.68
C ASP A 352 42.52 -64.35 -0.06
N THR A 353 42.41 -64.33 -1.38
CA THR A 353 42.84 -65.40 -2.29
C THR A 353 44.04 -64.89 -3.09
N GLY A 354 45.06 -64.46 -2.34
CA GLY A 354 46.39 -64.14 -2.84
C GLY A 354 47.45 -64.58 -1.84
N PRO A 355 48.66 -64.98 -2.30
CA PRO A 355 49.71 -65.54 -1.43
C PRO A 355 50.46 -64.48 -0.60
N PHE A 356 49.99 -63.23 -0.58
CA PHE A 356 50.68 -62.11 0.05
C PHE A 356 49.99 -61.68 1.34
N LEU A 357 50.66 -61.91 2.47
CA LEU A 357 50.31 -61.39 3.78
C LEU A 357 50.37 -59.85 3.77
N PHE A 358 49.23 -59.18 3.61
CA PHE A 358 49.17 -57.73 3.82
C PHE A 358 48.93 -57.45 5.31
N THR A 359 49.98 -56.98 6.01
CA THR A 359 49.85 -56.48 7.38
C THR A 359 49.19 -55.10 7.33
N PRO A 360 48.03 -54.86 7.97
CA PRO A 360 47.41 -53.55 7.96
C PRO A 360 48.22 -52.62 8.89
N ILE A 361 49.05 -51.77 8.31
CA ILE A 361 49.62 -50.62 9.02
C ILE A 361 48.45 -49.65 9.25
N HIS A 362 47.95 -49.61 10.48
CA HIS A 362 47.10 -48.52 10.95
C HIS A 362 47.86 -47.20 10.82
N PHE A 363 47.56 -46.41 9.79
CA PHE A 363 47.84 -44.97 9.80
C PHE A 363 46.88 -44.28 10.77
N GLY A 364 47.13 -44.47 12.07
CA GLY A 364 46.77 -43.50 13.08
C GLY A 364 47.66 -42.29 12.89
N GLY A 365 47.14 -41.23 12.26
CA GLY A 365 47.90 -40.01 12.01
C GLY A 365 46.97 -38.89 11.59
N GLY A 366 46.73 -37.96 12.51
CA GLY A 366 45.69 -36.93 12.46
C GLY A 366 45.56 -36.18 11.14
N SER A 367 44.33 -36.16 10.62
CA SER A 367 43.83 -35.02 9.88
C SER A 367 42.95 -34.21 10.83
N LEU A 368 43.42 -33.00 11.10
CA LEU A 368 42.79 -31.96 11.90
C LEU A 368 41.58 -31.36 11.15
N GLU A 369 40.66 -32.18 10.65
CA GLU A 369 39.36 -31.67 10.24
C GLU A 369 38.52 -31.49 11.51
N ARG A 370 38.54 -30.25 12.02
CA ARG A 370 37.47 -29.74 12.86
C ARG A 370 36.15 -30.11 12.18
N LYS A 371 35.49 -31.15 12.68
CA LYS A 371 34.05 -31.34 12.48
C LYS A 371 33.36 -30.13 13.08
N SER A 372 33.21 -29.07 12.29
CA SER A 372 32.13 -28.13 12.49
C SER A 372 30.87 -28.99 12.44
N ARG A 373 30.24 -29.21 13.59
CA ARG A 373 28.87 -29.70 13.67
C ARG A 373 27.96 -28.62 13.08
N GLN A 374 27.98 -28.47 11.76
CA GLN A 374 26.80 -28.02 11.05
C GLN A 374 25.83 -29.19 11.14
N ALA A 375 24.66 -28.95 11.72
CA ALA A 375 23.57 -29.91 11.72
C ALA A 375 23.28 -30.25 10.25
N SER A 376 23.69 -31.45 9.81
CA SER A 376 23.37 -31.88 8.45
C SER A 376 21.86 -32.12 8.40
N SER A 377 21.16 -31.37 7.55
CA SER A 377 19.74 -31.59 7.22
C SER A 377 19.48 -32.91 6.46
N LYS A 378 20.50 -33.77 6.33
CA LYS A 378 20.41 -35.06 5.65
C LYS A 378 19.76 -36.08 6.56
N LEU A 379 18.81 -36.84 6.00
CA LEU A 379 18.18 -37.96 6.68
C LEU A 379 19.21 -39.06 6.98
N ASP A 380 18.99 -39.78 8.08
CA ASP A 380 19.87 -40.88 8.52
C ASP A 380 19.72 -42.17 7.68
N PHE A 381 18.83 -42.15 6.69
CA PHE A 381 18.54 -43.27 5.80
C PHE A 381 18.41 -42.79 4.35
N LEU A 382 18.45 -43.74 3.42
CA LEU A 382 18.29 -43.52 1.99
C LEU A 382 17.03 -44.20 1.49
N TRP A 383 16.26 -43.50 0.67
CA TRP A 383 15.22 -44.13 -0.14
C TRP A 383 15.82 -44.80 -1.37
N ILE A 384 15.13 -45.85 -1.85
CA ILE A 384 15.53 -46.61 -3.02
C ILE A 384 14.76 -46.10 -4.25
N GLN A 385 15.46 -45.98 -5.38
CA GLN A 385 14.86 -45.62 -6.66
C GLN A 385 13.74 -46.60 -7.04
N ASN A 386 12.62 -46.08 -7.56
CA ASN A 386 11.41 -46.82 -7.92
C ASN A 386 10.66 -47.52 -6.77
N GLU A 387 11.12 -47.38 -5.54
CA GLU A 387 10.39 -47.82 -4.34
C GLU A 387 9.50 -46.70 -3.79
N VAL A 388 8.46 -47.09 -3.06
CA VAL A 388 7.51 -46.14 -2.46
C VAL A 388 8.22 -45.35 -1.35
N CYS A 389 8.26 -44.04 -1.52
CA CYS A 389 8.71 -43.09 -0.53
C CYS A 389 7.50 -42.59 0.26
N GLU A 390 7.51 -42.78 1.57
CA GLU A 390 6.39 -42.42 2.45
C GLU A 390 6.76 -41.26 3.36
N VAL A 391 5.89 -40.26 3.47
CA VAL A 391 6.02 -39.17 4.43
C VAL A 391 4.74 -39.07 5.26
N GLN A 392 4.87 -39.23 6.57
CA GLN A 392 3.75 -39.10 7.49
C GLN A 392 3.56 -37.63 7.91
N LEU A 393 2.37 -37.09 7.66
CA LEU A 393 1.95 -35.77 8.10
C LEU A 393 0.94 -35.91 9.24
N LYS A 394 1.00 -34.98 10.21
CA LYS A 394 -0.03 -34.78 11.22
C LYS A 394 -0.64 -33.39 11.07
N LEU A 395 -1.91 -33.33 10.69
CA LEU A 395 -2.62 -32.09 10.38
C LEU A 395 -3.69 -31.81 11.42
N ILE A 396 -3.90 -30.52 11.74
CA ILE A 396 -4.95 -30.05 12.64
C ILE A 396 -5.75 -29.00 11.89
N ASN A 397 -7.07 -29.17 11.84
CA ASN A 397 -7.99 -28.19 11.26
C ASN A 397 -8.41 -27.18 12.35
N PRO A 398 -8.01 -25.91 12.26
CA PRO A 398 -8.37 -24.90 13.27
C PRO A 398 -9.77 -24.29 13.05
N LEU A 399 -10.52 -24.73 12.03
CA LEU A 399 -11.86 -24.23 11.72
C LEU A 399 -12.94 -25.02 12.48
N PRO A 400 -14.05 -24.38 12.89
CA PRO A 400 -15.13 -25.03 13.65
C PRO A 400 -16.07 -25.90 12.78
N PHE A 401 -15.62 -26.33 11.61
CA PHE A 401 -16.36 -27.19 10.68
C PHE A 401 -15.39 -28.10 9.91
N GLU A 402 -15.91 -29.17 9.31
CA GLU A 402 -15.11 -30.14 8.55
C GLU A 402 -14.39 -29.48 7.37
N LEU A 403 -13.06 -29.65 7.32
CA LEU A 403 -12.22 -29.10 6.27
C LEU A 403 -11.81 -30.19 5.29
N LYS A 404 -12.30 -30.13 4.06
CA LYS A 404 -11.81 -30.96 2.96
C LYS A 404 -10.48 -30.41 2.44
N VAL A 405 -9.43 -31.20 2.56
CA VAL A 405 -8.09 -30.93 2.02
C VAL A 405 -7.87 -31.88 0.84
N SER A 406 -7.83 -31.33 -0.36
CA SER A 406 -7.73 -32.12 -1.59
C SER A 406 -6.39 -31.94 -2.30
N ASN A 407 -6.08 -32.87 -3.20
CA ASN A 407 -4.89 -32.84 -4.06
C ASN A 407 -3.59 -32.54 -3.30
N MET A 408 -3.43 -33.15 -2.13
CA MET A 408 -2.23 -33.02 -1.33
C MET A 408 -1.07 -33.76 -1.98
N ARG A 409 0.07 -33.11 -2.13
CA ARG A 409 1.27 -33.69 -2.77
C ARG A 409 2.53 -33.25 -2.04
N LEU A 410 3.59 -34.05 -2.14
CA LEU A 410 4.91 -33.67 -1.67
C LEU A 410 5.51 -32.63 -2.61
N LEU A 411 6.12 -31.59 -2.04
CA LEU A 411 6.92 -30.62 -2.76
C LEU A 411 8.38 -31.06 -2.68
N THR A 412 8.92 -31.51 -3.81
CA THR A 412 10.28 -32.04 -3.90
C THR A 412 11.15 -31.25 -4.87
N GLY A 413 12.46 -31.30 -4.66
CA GLY A 413 13.49 -30.75 -5.56
C GLY A 413 14.62 -31.76 -5.77
N GLY A 414 15.48 -31.50 -6.77
CA GLY A 414 16.57 -32.42 -7.15
C GLY A 414 16.09 -33.47 -8.14
N VAL A 415 16.14 -34.75 -7.75
CA VAL A 415 15.74 -35.88 -8.61
C VAL A 415 14.26 -35.84 -9.02
N VAL A 416 13.95 -36.42 -10.18
CA VAL A 416 12.55 -36.56 -10.64
C VAL A 416 11.77 -37.43 -9.65
N PHE A 417 10.77 -36.81 -9.01
CA PHE A 417 9.92 -37.44 -8.02
C PHE A 417 8.45 -37.34 -8.42
N GLU A 418 7.78 -38.48 -8.49
CA GLU A 418 6.37 -38.58 -8.83
C GLU A 418 5.55 -38.68 -7.54
N SER A 419 4.92 -37.57 -7.13
CA SER A 419 4.06 -37.53 -5.95
C SER A 419 2.62 -37.92 -6.28
N VAL A 420 2.06 -38.82 -5.46
CA VAL A 420 0.65 -39.23 -5.54
C VAL A 420 -0.25 -38.19 -4.86
N PRO A 421 -1.34 -37.73 -5.51
CA PRO A 421 -2.29 -36.84 -4.88
C PRO A 421 -3.18 -37.56 -3.87
N GLU A 422 -3.24 -37.04 -2.65
CA GLU A 422 -4.12 -37.54 -1.58
C GLU A 422 -5.22 -36.54 -1.22
N THR A 423 -6.34 -37.03 -0.70
CA THR A 423 -7.45 -36.19 -0.24
C THR A 423 -7.97 -36.68 1.10
N ILE A 424 -8.14 -35.77 2.05
CA ILE A 424 -8.58 -36.05 3.41
C ILE A 424 -9.64 -35.04 3.87
N VAL A 425 -10.55 -35.47 4.74
CA VAL A 425 -11.49 -34.58 5.43
C VAL A 425 -11.05 -34.52 6.90
N LEU A 426 -10.72 -33.31 7.36
CA LEU A 426 -10.23 -33.06 8.70
C LEU A 426 -11.36 -32.55 9.59
N PRO A 427 -11.71 -33.27 10.68
CA PRO A 427 -12.65 -32.76 11.66
C PRO A 427 -12.05 -31.60 12.48
N PRO A 428 -12.87 -30.73 13.09
CA PRO A 428 -12.40 -29.58 13.88
C PRO A 428 -11.49 -30.00 15.04
N ASP A 429 -10.36 -29.30 15.21
CA ASP A 429 -9.42 -29.39 16.34
C ASP A 429 -8.86 -30.79 16.66
N ILE A 430 -9.08 -31.79 15.79
CA ILE A 430 -8.62 -33.16 15.99
C ILE A 430 -7.36 -33.41 15.14
N PRO A 431 -6.21 -33.74 15.76
CA PRO A 431 -5.01 -34.09 15.02
C PRO A 431 -5.19 -35.38 14.24
N THR A 432 -5.16 -35.29 12.91
CA THR A 432 -5.36 -36.41 11.99
C THR A 432 -4.06 -36.71 11.26
N SER A 433 -3.70 -37.99 11.19
CA SER A 433 -2.49 -38.43 10.47
C SER A 433 -2.82 -38.86 9.05
N LEU A 434 -1.98 -38.48 8.10
CA LEU A 434 -2.06 -38.84 6.68
C LEU A 434 -0.66 -39.25 6.22
N THR A 435 -0.57 -40.22 5.31
CA THR A 435 0.70 -40.53 4.64
C THR A 435 0.63 -40.04 3.20
N LEU A 436 1.60 -39.23 2.79
CA LEU A 436 1.80 -38.86 1.40
C LEU A 436 2.86 -39.77 0.78
N ASN A 437 2.55 -40.28 -0.41
CA ASN A 437 3.37 -41.27 -1.10
C ASN A 437 3.91 -40.71 -2.42
N GLY A 438 5.03 -41.27 -2.88
CA GLY A 438 5.54 -41.03 -4.22
C GLY A 438 6.73 -41.92 -4.56
N TRP A 439 7.27 -41.73 -5.76
CA TRP A 439 8.40 -42.52 -6.26
C TRP A 439 9.53 -41.62 -6.78
N ALA A 440 10.75 -41.88 -6.32
CA ALA A 440 11.95 -41.33 -6.94
C ALA A 440 12.26 -42.13 -8.21
N ARG A 441 12.16 -41.50 -9.38
CA ARG A 441 12.40 -42.15 -10.68
C ARG A 441 13.87 -42.23 -11.05
N GLU A 442 14.70 -41.46 -10.37
CA GLU A 442 16.14 -41.34 -10.61
C GLU A 442 16.91 -41.48 -9.30
N SER A 443 18.18 -41.89 -9.40
CA SER A 443 19.11 -41.87 -8.27
C SER A 443 19.78 -40.49 -8.16
N GLY A 444 19.98 -40.01 -6.93
CA GLY A 444 20.57 -38.69 -6.68
C GLY A 444 20.12 -38.09 -5.36
N GLU A 445 20.32 -36.78 -5.21
CA GLU A 445 19.88 -36.03 -4.03
C GLU A 445 18.42 -35.59 -4.19
N LEU A 446 17.56 -36.04 -3.27
CA LEU A 446 16.15 -35.63 -3.19
C LEU A 446 15.99 -34.62 -2.06
N GLU A 447 15.52 -33.43 -2.40
CA GLU A 447 15.20 -32.39 -1.43
C GLU A 447 13.69 -32.42 -1.12
N LEU A 448 13.33 -32.61 0.15
CA LEU A 448 11.95 -32.53 0.62
C LEU A 448 11.68 -31.10 1.12
N SER A 449 11.05 -30.28 0.27
CA SER A 449 10.78 -28.87 0.59
C SER A 449 9.47 -28.65 1.37
N GLY A 450 8.54 -29.60 1.33
CA GLY A 450 7.28 -29.55 2.08
C GLY A 450 6.13 -30.26 1.36
N TYR A 451 4.95 -29.65 1.36
CA TYR A 451 3.74 -30.22 0.74
C TYR A 451 2.84 -29.13 0.13
N SER A 452 2.07 -29.49 -0.90
CA SER A 452 1.03 -28.64 -1.47
C SER A 452 -0.34 -29.07 -0.98
N THR A 453 -1.28 -28.14 -0.86
CA THR A 453 -2.68 -28.41 -0.49
C THR A 453 -3.65 -27.68 -1.41
N HIS A 454 -4.85 -28.21 -1.56
CA HIS A 454 -5.99 -27.49 -2.12
C HIS A 454 -7.13 -27.46 -1.09
N THR A 455 -7.25 -26.33 -0.39
CA THR A 455 -8.21 -26.08 0.69
C THR A 455 -8.94 -24.77 0.47
N LEU A 456 -10.23 -24.70 0.82
CA LEU A 456 -11.07 -23.51 0.65
C LEU A 456 -11.05 -22.92 -0.79
N GLY A 457 -10.77 -23.76 -1.79
CA GLY A 457 -10.60 -23.38 -3.21
C GLY A 457 -9.30 -22.63 -3.54
N VAL A 458 -8.29 -22.73 -2.66
CA VAL A 458 -6.97 -22.13 -2.83
C VAL A 458 -5.90 -23.21 -2.86
N LYS A 459 -5.04 -23.18 -3.89
CA LYS A 459 -3.84 -24.02 -4.01
C LYS A 459 -2.71 -23.33 -3.25
N SER A 460 -2.18 -24.02 -2.25
CA SER A 460 -1.15 -23.50 -1.36
C SER A 460 0.09 -24.38 -1.40
N ASN A 461 1.27 -23.75 -1.45
CA ASN A 461 2.56 -24.42 -1.29
C ASN A 461 3.07 -24.18 0.14
N CYS A 462 3.01 -25.21 0.97
CA CYS A 462 3.45 -25.17 2.37
C CYS A 462 4.88 -25.68 2.46
N ARG A 463 5.85 -24.76 2.43
CA ARG A 463 7.27 -25.09 2.61
C ARG A 463 7.60 -25.26 4.09
N LEU A 464 8.44 -26.22 4.41
CA LEU A 464 8.97 -26.42 5.75
C LEU A 464 9.85 -25.21 6.11
N ARG A 465 9.67 -24.66 7.31
CA ARG A 465 10.56 -23.59 7.82
C ARG A 465 11.90 -24.25 8.14
N HIS A 466 13.00 -23.73 7.57
CA HIS A 466 14.37 -24.16 7.90
C HIS A 466 14.78 -23.71 9.30
#